data_AF-A0A7Y2GZX0-F1
#
_entry.id   AF-A0A7Y2GZX0-F1
#
_cell.length_a   1.000
_cell.length_b   1.000
_cell.length_c   1.000
_cell.angle_alpha   90.00
_cell.angle_beta   90.00
_cell.angle_gamma   90.00
#
_symmetry.space_group_name_H-M   'P 1'
#
loop_
_entity.id
_entity.type
_entity.pdbx_description
1 polymer ?
#
loop_
_entity_poly.entity_id
_entity_poly.type
_entity_poly.pdbx_seq_one_letter_code
_entity_poly.pdbx_strand_id
1 'polypeptide(L)'
;MPGFPDLTAYRRPCTARVMFVLAALSLILAAATERAAAQIETKWSTLSEVELLEVEEDGNMRSIPRFPETIRALDGKQVYMSGYMIPLGFAEEQDNFLLSAWPGDGCYFHMPGGPESIVEIRAAEMFDFSYDTIAMTGTLELVEDDPFGLIYRMVDARPADGD
;
A
#
# COMPACT_ATOMS: atom_id res chain seq x y z
N MET A 1 -22.69 -76.44 33.65
CA MET A 1 -21.62 -75.53 33.18
C MET A 1 -22.22 -74.58 32.16
N PRO A 2 -22.33 -73.28 32.43
CA PRO A 2 -22.56 -72.26 31.41
C PRO A 2 -21.25 -71.58 31.03
N GLY A 3 -20.97 -71.50 29.72
CA GLY A 3 -19.77 -70.88 29.16
C GLY A 3 -19.82 -69.35 29.24
N PHE A 4 -18.65 -68.74 29.45
CA PHE A 4 -18.47 -67.29 29.43
C PHE A 4 -18.56 -66.77 27.98
N PRO A 5 -19.19 -65.61 27.75
CA PRO A 5 -19.18 -64.97 26.45
C PRO A 5 -17.84 -64.26 26.18
N ASP A 6 -17.40 -64.37 24.94
CA ASP A 6 -16.18 -63.78 24.38
C ASP A 6 -16.24 -62.25 24.33
N LEU A 7 -15.19 -61.59 24.83
CA LEU A 7 -15.07 -60.13 24.96
C LEU A 7 -14.30 -59.48 23.81
N THR A 8 -13.99 -60.18 22.71
CA THR A 8 -13.17 -59.64 21.61
C THR A 8 -13.89 -58.70 20.63
N ALA A 9 -15.22 -58.53 20.72
CA ALA A 9 -16.00 -57.86 19.67
C ALA A 9 -16.21 -56.34 19.84
N TYR A 10 -15.58 -55.67 20.81
CA TYR A 10 -15.78 -54.22 21.02
C TYR A 10 -14.56 -53.35 20.75
N ARG A 11 -14.00 -53.46 19.54
CA ARG A 11 -13.16 -52.39 18.99
C ARG A 11 -14.06 -51.38 18.27
N ARG A 12 -14.55 -50.38 19.00
CA ARG A 12 -15.06 -49.15 18.38
C ARG A 12 -13.92 -48.51 17.60
N PRO A 13 -14.03 -48.23 16.29
CA PRO A 13 -13.12 -47.33 15.61
C PRO A 13 -13.45 -45.89 16.06
N CYS A 14 -13.12 -45.56 17.31
CA CYS A 14 -13.28 -44.21 17.89
C CYS A 14 -12.39 -43.17 17.22
N THR A 15 -11.49 -43.57 16.32
CA THR A 15 -10.40 -42.74 15.81
C THR A 15 -10.76 -41.97 14.53
N ALA A 16 -11.60 -42.52 13.65
CA ALA A 16 -11.80 -41.95 12.31
C ALA A 16 -12.66 -40.68 12.28
N ARG A 17 -13.71 -40.60 13.12
CA ARG A 17 -14.60 -39.41 13.18
C ARG A 17 -13.96 -38.21 13.89
N VAL A 18 -13.09 -38.48 14.87
CA VAL A 18 -12.35 -37.42 15.60
C VAL A 18 -11.22 -36.85 14.72
N MET A 19 -10.54 -37.70 13.95
CA MET A 19 -9.49 -37.28 13.01
C MET A 19 -10.00 -36.36 11.89
N PHE A 20 -11.21 -36.56 11.38
CA PHE A 20 -11.79 -35.72 10.33
C PHE A 20 -12.20 -34.32 10.81
N VAL A 21 -12.72 -34.20 12.04
CA VAL A 21 -13.08 -32.90 12.62
C VAL A 21 -11.83 -32.07 12.92
N LEU A 22 -10.76 -32.70 13.40
CA LEU A 22 -9.48 -32.02 13.66
C LEU A 22 -8.78 -31.58 12.36
N ALA A 23 -8.81 -32.40 11.30
CA ALA A 23 -8.22 -32.06 10.01
C ALA A 23 -8.97 -30.92 9.29
N ALA A 24 -10.30 -30.85 9.42
CA ALA A 24 -11.09 -29.74 8.89
C ALA A 24 -10.89 -28.44 9.69
N LEU A 25 -10.72 -28.53 11.01
CA LEU A 25 -10.43 -27.38 11.87
C LEU A 25 -9.03 -26.81 11.62
N SER A 26 -8.05 -27.66 11.29
CA SER A 26 -6.71 -27.21 10.89
C SER A 26 -6.66 -26.56 9.50
N LEU A 27 -7.56 -26.93 8.59
CA LEU A 27 -7.60 -26.35 7.23
C LEU A 27 -8.23 -24.94 7.23
N ILE A 28 -9.19 -24.69 8.13
CA ILE A 28 -9.85 -23.37 8.25
C ILE A 28 -8.92 -22.34 8.91
N LEU A 29 -7.94 -22.76 9.74
CA LEU A 29 -7.02 -21.84 10.40
C LEU A 29 -5.89 -21.31 9.47
N ALA A 30 -5.60 -22.00 8.36
CA ALA A 30 -4.52 -21.63 7.45
C ALA A 30 -4.88 -20.49 6.47
N ALA A 31 -6.17 -20.22 6.23
CA ALA A 31 -6.60 -19.20 5.26
C ALA A 31 -6.61 -17.77 5.83
N ALA A 32 -6.49 -17.61 7.15
CA ALA A 32 -6.49 -16.29 7.79
C ALA A 32 -5.07 -15.70 7.94
N THR A 33 -4.02 -16.44 7.59
CA THR A 33 -2.62 -16.06 7.86
C THR A 33 -1.94 -15.36 6.68
N GLU A 34 -2.63 -15.08 5.59
CA GLU A 34 -2.04 -14.44 4.39
C GLU A 34 -2.28 -12.92 4.29
N ARG A 35 -2.95 -12.28 5.27
CA ARG A 35 -3.27 -10.83 5.22
C ARG A 35 -2.30 -9.90 5.96
N ALA A 36 -1.11 -10.37 6.31
CA ALA A 36 0.01 -9.48 6.62
C ALA A 36 0.85 -9.35 5.35
N ALA A 37 0.31 -8.69 4.32
CA ALA A 37 1.16 -8.20 3.25
C ALA A 37 2.17 -7.27 3.93
N ALA A 38 3.44 -7.67 3.94
CA ALA A 38 4.53 -6.78 4.32
C ALA A 38 4.43 -5.56 3.39
N GLN A 39 3.84 -4.47 3.88
CA GLN A 39 3.74 -3.24 3.12
C GLN A 39 5.17 -2.75 2.88
N ILE A 40 5.49 -2.42 1.63
CA ILE A 40 6.83 -1.97 1.29
C ILE A 40 6.97 -0.53 1.80
N GLU A 41 7.66 -0.36 2.93
CA GLU A 41 7.99 0.97 3.44
C GLU A 41 8.83 1.71 2.39
N THR A 42 8.25 2.75 1.81
CA THR A 42 8.88 3.56 0.78
C THR A 42 9.32 4.88 1.39
N LYS A 43 10.63 5.09 1.41
CA LYS A 43 11.24 6.29 1.96
C LYS A 43 11.34 7.37 0.90
N TRP A 44 11.18 8.63 1.31
CA TRP A 44 11.37 9.80 0.45
C TRP A 44 12.74 9.84 -0.23
N SER A 45 13.79 9.36 0.45
CA SER A 45 15.13 9.25 -0.14
C SER A 45 15.15 8.36 -1.39
N THR A 46 14.36 7.29 -1.42
CA THR A 46 14.28 6.39 -2.57
C THR A 46 13.55 7.06 -3.73
N LEU A 47 12.47 7.81 -3.45
CA LEU A 47 11.72 8.53 -4.48
C LEU A 47 12.53 9.70 -5.08
N SER A 48 13.44 10.28 -4.30
CA SER A 48 14.34 11.36 -4.76
C SER A 48 15.45 10.92 -5.72
N GLU A 49 15.62 9.61 -5.96
CA GLU A 49 16.62 9.08 -6.92
C GLU A 49 16.17 9.19 -8.40
N VAL A 50 14.94 9.66 -8.65
CA VAL A 50 14.45 9.87 -10.02
C VAL A 50 15.17 11.04 -10.69
N GLU A 51 15.57 10.84 -11.94
CA GLU A 51 16.19 11.88 -12.76
C GLU A 51 15.15 12.46 -13.71
N LEU A 52 14.99 13.78 -13.79
CA LEU A 52 14.17 14.41 -14.82
C LEU A 52 15.03 14.69 -16.05
N LEU A 53 14.69 14.06 -17.17
CA LEU A 53 15.33 14.30 -18.46
C LEU A 53 14.55 15.34 -19.24
N GLU A 54 15.22 16.40 -19.68
CA GLU A 54 14.64 17.36 -20.62
C GLU A 54 14.74 16.80 -22.04
N VAL A 55 13.59 16.65 -22.70
CA VAL A 55 13.46 16.17 -24.08
C VAL A 55 12.74 17.24 -24.89
N GLU A 56 13.32 17.62 -26.03
CA GLU A 56 12.63 18.45 -27.02
C GLU A 56 11.72 17.57 -27.87
N GLU A 57 10.42 17.87 -27.85
CA GLU A 57 9.41 17.20 -28.68
C GLU A 57 8.52 18.28 -29.34
N ASP A 58 8.41 18.25 -30.67
CA ASP A 58 7.64 19.24 -31.46
C ASP A 58 7.98 20.72 -31.16
N GLY A 59 9.24 21.01 -30.83
CA GLY A 59 9.70 22.37 -30.50
C GLY A 59 9.31 22.83 -29.09
N ASN A 60 8.82 21.94 -28.23
CA ASN A 60 8.58 22.19 -26.81
C ASN A 60 9.53 21.37 -25.96
N MET A 61 10.11 22.00 -24.94
CA MET A 61 10.89 21.30 -23.91
C MET A 61 9.93 20.60 -22.95
N ARG A 62 10.02 19.28 -22.83
CA ARG A 62 9.27 18.47 -21.85
C ARG A 62 10.24 17.80 -20.89
N SER A 63 9.88 17.75 -19.61
CA SER A 63 10.64 17.01 -18.60
C SER A 63 10.01 15.64 -18.40
N ILE A 64 10.75 14.58 -18.70
CA ILE A 64 10.29 13.19 -18.59
C ILE A 64 11.03 12.52 -17.42
N PRO A 65 10.33 11.90 -16.46
CA PRO A 65 10.99 11.20 -15.35
C PRO A 65 11.65 9.92 -15.81
N ARG A 66 12.92 9.75 -15.45
CA ARG A 66 13.68 8.51 -15.59
C ARG A 66 13.78 7.83 -14.24
N PHE A 67 12.94 6.83 -14.04
CA PHE A 67 12.93 6.03 -12.82
C PHE A 67 14.10 5.03 -12.80
N PRO A 68 14.90 4.92 -11.73
CA PRO A 68 15.84 3.81 -11.55
C PRO A 68 15.12 2.46 -11.37
N GLU A 69 15.84 1.35 -11.50
CA GLU A 69 15.25 0.00 -11.34
C GLU A 69 14.61 -0.22 -9.96
N THR A 70 15.18 0.39 -8.92
CA THR A 70 14.67 0.37 -7.55
C THR A 70 13.25 0.94 -7.46
N ILE A 71 13.01 2.09 -8.09
CA ILE A 71 11.69 2.74 -8.11
C ILE A 71 10.74 2.01 -9.06
N ARG A 72 11.21 1.58 -10.24
CA ARG A 72 10.40 0.76 -11.17
C ARG A 72 9.89 -0.54 -10.54
N ALA A 73 10.65 -1.13 -9.63
CA ALA A 73 10.23 -2.33 -8.92
C ALA A 73 9.05 -2.10 -7.96
N LEU A 74 8.78 -0.84 -7.58
CA LEU A 74 7.66 -0.43 -6.73
C LEU A 74 6.39 -0.14 -7.53
N ASP A 75 6.48 -0.01 -8.86
CA ASP A 75 5.32 0.23 -9.71
C ASP A 75 4.31 -0.93 -9.60
N GLY A 76 3.06 -0.59 -9.36
CA GLY A 76 1.97 -1.53 -9.11
C GLY A 76 2.09 -2.30 -7.78
N LYS A 77 2.98 -1.90 -6.87
CA LYS A 77 3.12 -2.53 -5.54
C LYS A 77 2.39 -1.76 -4.46
N GLN A 78 1.95 -2.51 -3.46
CA GLN A 78 1.40 -1.92 -2.25
C GLN A 78 2.53 -1.37 -1.39
N VAL A 79 2.58 -0.04 -1.30
CA VAL A 79 3.59 0.70 -0.55
C VAL A 79 2.98 1.33 0.70
N TYR A 80 3.85 1.68 1.63
CA TYR A 80 3.55 2.47 2.81
C TYR A 80 4.45 3.70 2.80
N MET A 81 3.87 4.87 3.05
CA MET A 81 4.61 6.14 3.09
C MET A 81 3.97 7.13 4.05
N SER A 82 4.81 7.86 4.78
CA SER A 82 4.39 8.92 5.69
C SER A 82 4.78 10.29 5.16
N GLY A 83 3.89 11.28 5.25
CA GLY A 83 4.18 12.65 4.82
C GLY A 83 3.10 13.64 5.27
N TYR A 84 3.14 14.83 4.70
CA TYR A 84 2.21 15.91 5.02
C TYR A 84 1.15 16.04 3.94
N MET A 85 -0.11 16.17 4.35
CA MET A 85 -1.21 16.38 3.44
C MET A 85 -1.20 17.82 2.91
N ILE A 86 -1.31 17.97 1.60
CA ILE A 86 -1.56 19.24 0.92
C ILE A 86 -2.89 19.10 0.17
N PRO A 87 -3.95 19.76 0.65
CA PRO A 87 -5.28 19.62 0.07
C PRO A 87 -5.33 20.35 -1.28
N LEU A 88 -6.01 19.74 -2.26
CA LEU A 88 -6.24 20.35 -3.57
C LEU A 88 -7.57 21.12 -3.62
N GLY A 89 -8.50 20.82 -2.71
CA GLY A 89 -9.80 21.47 -2.58
C GLY A 89 -10.01 22.14 -1.22
N PHE A 90 -11.12 22.86 -1.09
CA PHE A 90 -11.53 23.55 0.15
C PHE A 90 -12.45 22.72 1.05
N ALA A 91 -12.75 21.47 0.68
CA ALA A 91 -13.59 20.59 1.49
C ALA A 91 -12.85 20.18 2.78
N GLU A 92 -13.60 19.86 3.84
CA GLU A 92 -12.99 19.33 5.08
C GLU A 92 -12.45 17.91 4.86
N GLU A 93 -13.19 17.13 4.08
CA GLU A 93 -12.82 15.79 3.64
C GLU A 93 -12.19 15.83 2.24
N GLN A 94 -11.10 15.09 2.03
CA GLN A 94 -10.36 15.02 0.78
C GLN A 94 -10.25 13.56 0.33
N ASP A 95 -10.63 13.27 -0.90
CA ASP A 95 -10.38 12.00 -1.60
C ASP A 95 -9.19 12.09 -2.57
N ASN A 96 -8.81 13.32 -2.95
CA ASN A 96 -7.68 13.61 -3.79
C ASN A 96 -6.84 14.74 -3.19
N PHE A 97 -5.60 14.43 -2.83
CA PHE A 97 -4.67 15.38 -2.22
C PHE A 97 -3.23 15.02 -2.57
N LEU A 98 -2.28 15.91 -2.26
CA LEU A 98 -0.85 15.62 -2.43
C LEU A 98 -0.24 15.26 -1.08
N LEU A 99 0.63 14.25 -1.07
CA LEU A 99 1.47 13.92 0.08
C LEU A 99 2.88 14.46 -0.17
N SER A 100 3.42 15.22 0.77
CA SER A 100 4.77 15.82 0.68
C SER A 100 5.72 15.28 1.75
N ALA A 101 7.01 15.22 1.40
CA ALA A 101 8.10 14.93 2.33
C ALA A 101 8.31 16.01 3.42
N TRP A 102 7.84 17.24 3.19
CA TRP A 102 8.11 18.39 4.04
C TRP A 102 6.83 19.00 4.60
N PRO A 103 6.86 19.53 5.84
CA PRO A 103 5.72 20.25 6.41
C PRO A 103 5.41 21.45 5.52
N GLY A 104 4.20 21.47 4.97
CA GLY A 104 3.72 22.48 4.03
C GLY A 104 3.43 23.82 4.71
N ASP A 105 4.42 24.45 5.35
CA ASP A 105 4.33 25.84 5.82
C ASP A 105 4.50 26.85 4.66
N GLY A 106 4.89 26.38 3.46
CA GLY A 106 5.13 27.19 2.28
C GLY A 106 4.37 26.68 1.06
N CYS A 107 3.83 27.61 0.25
CA CYS A 107 3.17 27.33 -1.03
C CYS A 107 3.95 26.30 -1.87
N TYR A 108 3.23 25.43 -2.59
CA TYR A 108 3.78 24.41 -3.51
C TYR A 108 4.96 24.90 -4.37
N PHE A 109 4.89 26.15 -4.85
CA PHE A 109 5.92 26.79 -5.67
C PHE A 109 7.26 27.05 -4.97
N HIS A 110 7.31 26.97 -3.63
CA HIS A 110 8.52 27.17 -2.83
C HIS A 110 8.92 25.90 -2.07
N MET A 111 8.26 24.76 -2.31
CA MET A 111 8.69 23.52 -1.66
C MET A 111 10.10 23.15 -2.14
N PRO A 112 11.04 22.89 -1.21
CA PRO A 112 12.34 22.37 -1.56
C PRO A 112 12.18 20.92 -2.00
N GLY A 113 12.42 20.68 -3.29
CA GLY A 113 12.23 19.38 -3.92
C GLY A 113 11.29 19.52 -5.10
N GLY A 114 11.70 19.00 -6.25
CA GLY A 114 10.88 18.99 -7.45
C GLY A 114 9.71 18.01 -7.33
N PRO A 115 9.15 17.55 -8.48
CA PRO A 115 8.03 16.61 -8.47
C PRO A 115 8.34 15.28 -7.78
N GLU A 116 9.61 14.98 -7.48
CA GLU A 116 10.05 13.81 -6.72
C GLU A 116 9.72 13.85 -5.22
N SER A 117 9.45 15.03 -4.66
CA SER A 117 9.15 15.20 -3.22
C SER A 117 7.65 15.16 -2.91
N ILE A 118 6.83 14.83 -3.92
CA ILE A 118 5.37 14.91 -3.86
C ILE A 118 4.77 13.66 -4.51
N VAL A 119 3.72 13.12 -3.90
CA VAL A 119 2.94 12.00 -4.45
C VAL A 119 1.47 12.36 -4.46
N GLU A 120 0.82 12.20 -5.61
CA GLU A 120 -0.64 12.35 -5.70
C GLU A 120 -1.31 11.17 -5.00
N ILE A 121 -2.19 11.45 -4.05
CA ILE A 121 -2.95 10.43 -3.33
C ILE A 121 -4.38 10.44 -3.83
N ARG A 122 -4.83 9.28 -4.33
CA ARG A 122 -6.23 9.00 -4.61
C ARG A 122 -6.74 8.02 -3.57
N ALA A 123 -7.40 8.56 -2.56
CA ALA A 123 -7.91 7.79 -1.45
C ALA A 123 -9.13 6.97 -1.88
N ALA A 124 -9.24 5.75 -1.35
CA ALA A 124 -10.41 4.90 -1.57
C ALA A 124 -11.66 5.42 -0.85
N GLU A 125 -11.46 6.21 0.21
CA GLU A 125 -12.48 6.77 1.07
C GLU A 125 -12.13 8.24 1.36
N MET A 126 -13.14 9.05 1.69
CA MET A 126 -12.94 10.43 2.13
C MET A 126 -12.12 10.48 3.41
N PHE A 127 -11.13 11.36 3.47
CA PHE A 127 -10.22 11.48 4.60
C PHE A 127 -10.18 12.92 5.13
N ASP A 128 -10.26 13.08 6.45
CA ASP A 128 -10.20 14.39 7.10
C ASP A 128 -8.84 15.05 6.88
N PHE A 129 -8.85 16.35 6.58
CA PHE A 129 -7.62 17.10 6.49
C PHE A 129 -6.88 17.14 7.84
N SER A 130 -5.57 16.84 7.82
CA SER A 130 -4.70 16.89 8.99
C SER A 130 -3.47 17.77 8.73
N TYR A 131 -3.13 18.61 9.71
CA TYR A 131 -1.87 19.36 9.72
C TYR A 131 -0.67 18.51 10.17
N ASP A 132 -0.94 17.42 10.89
CA ASP A 132 0.08 16.48 11.34
C ASP A 132 0.50 15.52 10.21
N THR A 133 1.67 14.89 10.36
CA THR A 133 2.13 13.85 9.44
C THR A 133 1.14 12.68 9.43
N ILE A 134 0.71 12.30 8.23
CA ILE A 134 -0.16 11.14 8.00
C ILE A 134 0.63 10.02 7.36
N ALA A 135 0.26 8.78 7.67
CA ALA A 135 0.78 7.58 7.02
C ALA A 135 -0.29 6.98 6.12
N MET A 136 0.06 6.73 4.87
CA MET A 136 -0.84 6.19 3.85
C MET A 136 -0.26 4.90 3.29
N THR A 137 -1.15 3.96 2.98
CA THR A 137 -0.84 2.76 2.23
C THR A 137 -1.73 2.66 1.01
N GLY A 138 -1.17 2.22 -0.11
CA GLY A 138 -1.88 2.10 -1.38
C GLY A 138 -0.99 1.53 -2.46
N THR A 139 -1.51 1.44 -3.68
CA THR A 139 -0.74 0.96 -4.83
C THR A 139 0.00 2.13 -5.46
N LEU A 140 1.32 2.07 -5.57
CA LEU A 140 2.11 3.10 -6.25
C LEU A 140 2.03 2.91 -7.76
N GLU A 141 1.81 4.02 -8.47
CA GLU A 141 1.84 4.14 -9.93
C GLU A 141 2.90 5.18 -10.31
N LEU A 142 3.76 4.81 -11.25
CA LEU A 142 4.71 5.73 -11.88
C LEU A 142 4.04 6.43 -13.05
N VAL A 143 4.07 7.76 -13.04
CA VAL A 143 3.42 8.59 -14.06
C VAL A 143 4.50 9.27 -14.90
N GLU A 144 4.50 8.99 -16.21
CA GLU A 144 5.49 9.53 -17.15
C GLU A 144 5.01 10.79 -17.88
N ASP A 145 3.70 10.93 -18.07
CA ASP A 145 3.07 11.99 -18.86
C ASP A 145 1.89 12.60 -18.09
N ASP A 146 2.21 13.50 -17.16
CA ASP A 146 1.21 14.26 -16.40
C ASP A 146 1.29 15.76 -16.73
N PRO A 147 0.15 16.42 -17.04
CA PRO A 147 0.14 17.84 -17.40
C PRO A 147 0.56 18.77 -16.25
N PHE A 148 0.53 18.31 -15.00
CA PHE A 148 0.99 19.05 -13.82
C PHE A 148 2.42 18.66 -13.41
N GLY A 149 3.06 17.77 -14.17
CA GLY A 149 4.42 17.28 -13.89
C GLY A 149 4.48 16.32 -12.70
N LEU A 150 3.36 15.72 -12.30
CA LEU A 150 3.33 14.71 -11.25
C LEU A 150 3.89 13.39 -11.78
N ILE A 151 4.83 12.81 -11.03
CA ILE A 151 5.55 11.60 -11.46
C ILE A 151 5.21 10.36 -10.62
N TYR A 152 4.55 10.57 -9.48
CA TYR A 152 4.13 9.52 -8.57
C TYR A 152 2.67 9.69 -8.19
N ARG A 153 1.93 8.57 -8.21
CA ARG A 153 0.55 8.50 -7.77
C ARG A 153 0.34 7.28 -6.89
N MET A 154 -0.45 7.40 -5.84
CA MET A 154 -0.88 6.28 -5.00
C MET A 154 -2.40 6.12 -5.15
N VAL A 155 -2.82 4.98 -5.67
CA VAL A 155 -4.24 4.65 -5.85
C VAL A 155 -4.72 3.66 -4.79
N ASP A 156 -6.04 3.65 -4.57
CA ASP A 156 -6.68 2.90 -3.48
C ASP A 156 -6.05 3.19 -2.11
N ALA A 157 -5.61 4.44 -1.92
CA ALA A 157 -4.89 4.83 -0.73
C ALA A 157 -5.83 4.81 0.48
N ARG A 158 -5.33 4.26 1.58
CA ARG A 158 -6.00 4.25 2.88
C ARG A 158 -5.01 4.71 3.94
N PRO A 159 -5.50 5.23 5.07
CA PRO A 159 -4.65 5.44 6.23
C PRO A 159 -3.97 4.11 6.57
N ALA A 160 -2.65 4.15 6.71
CA ALA A 160 -1.95 2.98 7.19
C ALA A 160 -2.29 2.84 8.67
N ASP A 161 -3.23 1.95 8.99
CA ASP A 161 -3.64 1.66 10.36
C ASP A 161 -2.40 1.45 11.24
N GLY A 162 -2.22 2.34 12.23
CA GLY A 162 -1.00 2.40 13.02
C GLY A 162 -1.20 3.05 14.39
N ASP A 163 -1.76 2.26 15.30
CA ASP A 163 -1.81 2.36 16.78
C ASP A 163 -2.71 3.43 17.44
#